data_AF-A0A916VCN4-F1
#
_entry.id   AF-A0A916VCN4-F1
#
_cell.length_a   1.000
_cell.length_b   1.000
_cell.length_c   1.000
_cell.angle_alpha   90.00
_cell.angle_beta   90.00
_cell.angle_gamma   90.00
#
_symmetry.space_group_name_H-M   'P 1'
#
loop_
_entity.id
_entity.type
_entity.pdbx_description
1 polymer ?
#
loop_
_entity_poly.entity_id
_entity_poly.type
_entity_poly.pdbx_seq_one_letter_code
_entity_poly.pdbx_strand_id
1 'polypeptide(L)'
;MMSLITSILPNVLILLTFINALISLIGEERVMNFSRRLTRFRLLRYTLLPVMALFFLTNPMCYTMGKFVEEDEKPAFVDACFSFAHPITGLFPHANSAELFVWTGIAAGITTLGKSTTPLAVRYLLVGIIVIFIRGNVTEFITKQLMKRSKNQNERS
;
A
#
# COMPACT_ATOMS: atom_id res chain seq x y z
N MET A 1 21.98 -4.20 16.75
CA MET A 1 21.95 -4.15 15.26
C MET A 1 22.27 -5.49 14.60
N MET A 2 23.32 -6.23 15.00
CA MET A 2 23.63 -7.55 14.41
C MET A 2 22.45 -8.53 14.43
N SER A 3 21.73 -8.67 15.56
CA SER A 3 20.59 -9.59 15.68
C SER A 3 19.46 -9.29 14.69
N LEU A 4 19.17 -8.03 14.38
CA LEU A 4 18.16 -7.64 13.40
C LEU A 4 18.57 -8.07 11.98
N ILE A 5 19.86 -7.94 11.66
CA ILE A 5 20.45 -8.24 10.35
C ILE A 5 20.59 -9.76 10.14
N THR A 6 20.87 -10.54 11.19
CA THR A 6 21.03 -12.00 11.06
C THR A 6 19.73 -12.80 11.16
N SER A 7 18.63 -12.22 11.65
CA SER A 7 17.37 -12.97 11.83
C SER A 7 16.19 -12.44 11.02
N ILE A 8 16.04 -11.12 10.85
CA ILE A 8 14.92 -10.56 10.08
C ILE A 8 15.24 -10.56 8.59
N LEU A 9 16.46 -10.16 8.22
CA LEU A 9 16.89 -10.05 6.82
C LEU A 9 16.76 -11.37 6.04
N PRO A 10 17.18 -12.54 6.57
CA PRO A 10 16.98 -13.82 5.90
C PRO A 10 15.50 -14.18 5.72
N ASN A 11 14.67 -13.95 6.74
CA ASN A 11 13.24 -14.23 6.67
C ASN A 11 12.53 -13.33 5.65
N VAL A 12 12.91 -12.04 5.59
CA VAL A 12 12.39 -11.10 4.59
C VAL A 12 12.85 -11.51 3.19
N LEU A 13 14.09 -11.94 3.00
CA LEU A 13 14.60 -12.45 1.72
C LEU A 13 13.84 -13.70 1.26
N ILE A 14 13.62 -14.66 2.15
CA ILE A 14 12.82 -15.87 1.84
C ILE A 14 11.40 -15.47 1.44
N LEU A 15 10.77 -14.54 2.17
CA LEU A 15 9.43 -14.06 1.87
C LEU A 15 9.39 -13.31 0.54
N LEU A 16 10.36 -12.43 0.27
CA LEU A 16 10.51 -11.73 -1.02
C LEU A 16 10.64 -12.73 -2.17
N THR A 17 11.54 -13.71 -2.07
CA THR A 17 11.73 -14.73 -3.11
C THR A 17 10.47 -15.57 -3.30
N PHE A 18 9.81 -15.97 -2.20
CA PHE A 18 8.58 -16.75 -2.25
C PHE A 18 7.43 -15.98 -2.90
N ILE A 19 7.21 -14.72 -2.50
CA ILE A 19 6.17 -13.88 -3.09
C ILE A 19 6.48 -13.57 -4.55
N ASN A 20 7.73 -13.24 -4.89
CA ASN A 20 8.15 -13.01 -6.27
C ASN A 20 7.97 -14.26 -7.15
N ALA A 21 8.24 -15.45 -6.61
CA ALA A 21 7.96 -16.71 -7.29
C ALA A 21 6.45 -16.94 -7.48
N LEU A 22 5.61 -16.63 -6.48
CA LEU A 22 4.16 -16.68 -6.61
C LEU A 22 3.63 -15.71 -7.66
N ILE A 23 4.15 -14.48 -7.70
CA ILE A 23 3.78 -13.48 -8.72
C ILE A 23 4.16 -13.98 -10.10
N SER A 24 5.38 -14.49 -10.25
CA SER A 24 5.86 -15.08 -11.51
C SER A 24 4.99 -16.26 -11.95
N LEU A 25 4.51 -17.08 -11.01
CA LEU A 25 3.60 -18.19 -11.27
C LEU A 25 2.18 -17.75 -11.67
N ILE A 26 1.65 -16.70 -11.03
CA ILE A 26 0.32 -16.14 -11.34
C ILE A 26 0.36 -15.40 -12.68
N GLY A 27 1.49 -14.75 -12.98
CA GLY A 27 1.69 -13.85 -14.10
C GLY A 27 1.24 -12.43 -13.76
N GLU A 28 2.16 -11.45 -13.86
CA GLU A 28 1.86 -10.03 -13.63
C GLU A 28 0.65 -9.56 -14.45
N GLU A 29 0.53 -10.00 -15.70
CA GLU A 29 -0.62 -9.66 -16.56
C GLU A 29 -1.96 -10.08 -15.98
N ARG A 30 -2.04 -11.23 -15.29
CA ARG A 30 -3.29 -11.68 -14.67
C ARG A 30 -3.64 -10.82 -13.46
N VAL A 31 -2.65 -10.45 -12.66
CA VAL A 31 -2.82 -9.53 -11.52
C VAL A 31 -3.26 -8.16 -12.03
N MET A 32 -2.63 -7.66 -13.09
CA MET A 32 -2.97 -6.40 -13.76
C MET A 32 -4.40 -6.41 -14.31
N ASN A 33 -4.80 -7.47 -15.00
CA ASN A 33 -6.16 -7.62 -15.53
C ASN A 33 -7.21 -7.76 -14.42
N PHE A 34 -6.89 -8.44 -13.32
CA PHE A 34 -7.77 -8.53 -12.15
C PHE A 34 -7.92 -7.16 -11.47
N SER A 35 -6.81 -6.47 -11.23
CA SER A 35 -6.76 -5.11 -10.71
C SER A 35 -7.57 -4.12 -11.56
N ARG A 36 -7.51 -4.25 -12.88
CA ARG A 36 -8.33 -3.45 -13.82
C ARG A 36 -9.84 -3.70 -13.67
N ARG A 37 -10.27 -4.88 -13.23
CA ARG A 37 -11.69 -5.13 -12.90
C ARG A 37 -12.09 -4.48 -11.58
N LEU A 38 -11.17 -4.37 -10.63
CA LEU A 38 -11.41 -3.78 -9.31
C LEU A 38 -11.62 -2.26 -9.35
N THR A 39 -11.08 -1.57 -10.38
CA THR A 39 -11.25 -0.12 -10.53
C THR A 39 -12.69 0.31 -10.81
N ARG A 40 -13.60 -0.63 -11.12
CA ARG A 40 -15.02 -0.31 -11.41
C ARG A 40 -15.82 0.07 -10.16
N PHE A 41 -15.41 -0.38 -8.97
CA PHE A 41 -16.14 -0.12 -7.73
C PHE A 41 -15.33 0.79 -6.82
N ARG A 42 -15.94 1.91 -6.38
CA ARG A 42 -15.31 2.93 -5.53
C ARG A 42 -14.67 2.33 -4.26
N LEU A 43 -15.34 1.39 -3.60
CA LEU A 43 -14.80 0.70 -2.42
C LEU A 43 -13.53 -0.08 -2.76
N LEU A 44 -13.60 -0.93 -3.79
CA LEU A 44 -12.51 -1.84 -4.18
C LEU A 44 -11.29 -1.08 -4.74
N ARG A 45 -11.52 0.08 -5.37
CA ARG A 45 -10.46 0.93 -5.92
C ARG A 45 -9.54 1.55 -4.87
N TYR A 46 -10.04 1.89 -3.68
CA TYR A 46 -9.25 2.55 -2.63
C TYR A 46 -8.89 1.66 -1.45
N THR A 47 -9.41 0.43 -1.42
CA THR A 47 -9.07 -0.56 -0.37
C THR A 47 -8.34 -1.76 -0.95
N LEU A 48 -9.04 -2.57 -1.73
CA LEU A 48 -8.48 -3.82 -2.23
C LEU A 48 -7.37 -3.58 -3.26
N LEU A 49 -7.55 -2.62 -4.17
CA LEU A 49 -6.57 -2.35 -5.21
C LEU A 49 -5.22 -1.85 -4.64
N PRO A 50 -5.14 -0.87 -3.70
CA PRO A 50 -3.88 -0.48 -3.07
C PRO A 50 -3.23 -1.61 -2.28
N VAL A 51 -4.04 -2.41 -1.54
CA VAL A 51 -3.55 -3.55 -0.77
C VAL A 51 -2.91 -4.59 -1.70
N MET A 52 -3.61 -4.98 -2.76
CA MET A 52 -3.12 -5.93 -3.76
C MET A 52 -1.91 -5.37 -4.51
N ALA A 53 -1.94 -4.10 -4.90
CA ALA A 53 -0.85 -3.45 -5.61
C ALA A 53 0.42 -3.43 -4.76
N LEU A 54 0.35 -3.02 -3.48
CA LEU A 54 1.53 -3.06 -2.60
C LEU A 54 1.98 -4.48 -2.31
N PHE A 55 1.06 -5.41 -2.07
CA PHE A 55 1.41 -6.77 -1.71
C PHE A 55 2.12 -7.51 -2.86
N PHE A 56 1.65 -7.33 -4.09
CA PHE A 56 2.20 -8.03 -5.26
C PHE A 56 3.28 -7.25 -6.01
N LEU A 57 3.17 -5.92 -6.15
CA LEU A 57 4.15 -5.15 -6.93
C LEU A 57 5.19 -4.47 -6.07
N THR A 58 4.95 -4.37 -4.76
CA THR A 58 5.81 -3.65 -3.82
C THR A 58 5.95 -2.16 -4.15
N ASN A 59 6.51 -1.38 -3.23
CA ASN A 59 6.90 0.00 -3.49
C ASN A 59 8.22 0.00 -4.29
N PRO A 60 8.39 0.79 -5.38
CA PRO A 60 7.46 1.76 -5.99
C PRO A 60 6.59 1.23 -7.13
N MET A 61 6.71 -0.03 -7.54
CA MET A 61 6.03 -0.51 -8.73
C MET A 61 4.49 -0.55 -8.57
N CYS A 62 3.97 -0.60 -7.35
CA CYS A 62 2.53 -0.48 -7.07
C CYS A 62 1.85 0.76 -7.67
N TYR A 63 2.57 1.88 -7.84
CA TYR A 63 2.01 3.11 -8.44
C TYR A 63 1.68 2.95 -9.93
N THR A 64 2.28 1.98 -10.60
CA THR A 64 1.99 1.70 -12.02
C THR A 64 0.55 1.25 -12.25
N MET A 65 -0.12 0.72 -11.22
CA MET A 65 -1.56 0.43 -11.26
C MET A 65 -2.43 1.68 -11.43
N GLY A 66 -1.88 2.85 -11.09
CA GLY A 66 -2.53 4.14 -11.28
C GLY A 66 -2.84 4.45 -12.76
N LYS A 67 -2.20 3.76 -13.72
CA LYS A 67 -2.54 3.89 -15.14
C LYS A 67 -3.92 3.32 -15.50
N PHE A 68 -4.53 2.52 -14.62
CA PHE A 68 -5.82 1.87 -14.85
C PHE A 68 -7.00 2.56 -14.15
N VAL A 69 -6.76 3.61 -13.37
CA VAL A 69 -7.80 4.46 -12.78
C VAL A 69 -7.99 5.74 -13.60
N GLU A 70 -9.15 6.38 -13.46
CA GLU A 70 -9.43 7.63 -14.17
C GLU A 70 -8.54 8.78 -13.66
N GLU A 71 -8.39 9.85 -14.46
CA GLU A 71 -7.43 10.92 -14.20
C GLU A 71 -7.68 11.65 -12.86
N ASP A 72 -8.95 11.88 -12.53
CA ASP A 72 -9.40 12.49 -11.27
C ASP A 72 -9.26 11.56 -10.06
N GLU A 73 -9.09 10.26 -10.29
CA GLU A 73 -8.99 9.22 -9.26
C GLU A 73 -7.54 8.83 -8.95
N LYS A 74 -6.60 9.13 -9.86
CA LYS A 74 -5.16 8.85 -9.68
C LYS A 74 -4.59 9.43 -8.38
N PRO A 75 -4.87 10.68 -7.98
CA PRO A 75 -4.32 11.23 -6.73
C PRO A 75 -4.82 10.45 -5.51
N ALA A 76 -6.09 10.05 -5.51
CA ALA A 76 -6.68 9.27 -4.43
C ALA A 76 -6.10 7.85 -4.35
N PHE A 77 -5.85 7.22 -5.50
CA PHE A 77 -5.19 5.91 -5.54
C PHE A 77 -3.76 5.98 -5.00
N VAL A 78 -2.97 6.95 -5.45
CA VAL A 78 -1.58 7.13 -5.01
C VAL A 78 -1.54 7.44 -3.51
N ASP A 79 -2.43 8.30 -3.02
CA ASP A 79 -2.55 8.64 -1.60
C ASP A 79 -2.87 7.40 -0.74
N ALA A 80 -3.79 6.54 -1.21
CA ALA A 80 -4.11 5.28 -0.57
C ALA A 80 -2.90 4.33 -0.53
N CYS A 81 -2.13 4.21 -1.63
CA CYS A 81 -0.91 3.40 -1.67
C CYS A 81 0.15 3.89 -0.68
N PHE A 82 0.43 5.21 -0.64
CA PHE A 82 1.38 5.78 0.32
C PHE A 82 0.94 5.56 1.77
N SER A 83 -0.35 5.76 2.05
CA SER A 83 -0.89 5.59 3.40
C SER A 83 -0.87 4.14 3.87
N PHE A 84 -0.93 3.17 2.94
CA PHE A 84 -0.86 1.75 3.25
C PHE A 84 0.56 1.18 3.30
N ALA A 85 1.55 1.94 2.82
CA ALA A 85 2.95 1.51 2.75
C ALA A 85 3.56 1.20 4.12
N HIS A 86 3.16 1.92 5.16
CA HIS A 86 3.60 1.64 6.53
C HIS A 86 2.85 0.47 7.19
N PRO A 87 1.49 0.49 7.23
CA PRO A 87 0.69 -0.57 7.85
C PRO A 87 0.99 -2.00 7.39
N ILE A 88 1.25 -2.19 6.09
CA ILE A 88 1.44 -3.52 5.52
C ILE A 88 2.78 -4.15 5.93
N THR A 89 3.80 -3.32 6.18
CA THR A 89 5.19 -3.73 6.44
C THR A 89 5.35 -4.58 7.69
N GLY A 90 4.45 -4.42 8.68
CA GLY A 90 4.54 -5.19 9.92
C GLY A 90 4.27 -6.69 9.75
N LEU A 91 3.44 -7.07 8.77
CA LEU A 91 3.15 -8.48 8.44
C LEU A 91 3.83 -8.91 7.14
N PHE A 92 3.96 -7.99 6.19
CA PHE A 92 4.47 -8.22 4.85
C PHE A 92 5.62 -7.24 4.56
N PRO A 93 6.80 -7.47 5.18
CA PRO A 93 7.94 -6.58 5.05
C PRO A 93 8.47 -6.48 3.61
N HIS A 94 8.18 -7.47 2.76
CA HIS A 94 8.54 -7.49 1.35
C HIS A 94 7.82 -6.39 0.53
N ALA A 95 6.62 -6.00 0.95
CA ALA A 95 5.80 -5.03 0.22
C ALA A 95 6.41 -3.62 0.24
N ASN A 96 7.12 -3.27 1.32
CA ASN A 96 7.79 -1.98 1.46
C ASN A 96 9.02 -2.09 2.37
N SER A 97 10.05 -2.75 1.87
CA SER A 97 11.33 -2.94 2.58
C SER A 97 11.96 -1.61 3.04
N ALA A 98 11.67 -0.50 2.35
CA ALA A 98 12.18 0.82 2.70
C ALA A 98 11.70 1.31 4.07
N GLU A 99 10.54 0.86 4.57
CA GLU A 99 10.00 1.28 5.87
C GLU A 99 10.25 0.27 7.00
N LEU A 100 11.00 -0.80 6.72
CA LEU A 100 11.30 -1.83 7.70
C LEU A 100 12.05 -1.25 8.92
N PHE A 101 12.87 -0.22 8.73
CA PHE A 101 13.55 0.46 9.83
C PHE A 101 12.57 1.15 10.80
N VAL A 102 11.48 1.73 10.29
CA VAL A 102 10.46 2.38 11.11
C VAL A 102 9.69 1.33 11.91
N TRP A 103 9.26 0.26 11.23
CA TRP A 103 8.54 -0.84 11.89
C TRP A 103 9.38 -1.48 13.00
N THR A 104 10.65 -1.79 12.71
CA THR A 104 11.55 -2.42 13.68
C THR A 104 11.88 -1.50 14.84
N GLY A 105 11.96 -0.18 14.64
CA GLY A 105 12.08 0.80 15.72
C GLY A 105 10.89 0.78 16.69
N ILE A 106 9.66 0.76 16.16
CA ILE A 106 8.44 0.67 16.97
C ILE A 106 8.35 -0.70 17.67
N ALA A 107 8.61 -1.78 16.93
CA ALA A 107 8.59 -3.14 17.44
C ALA A 107 9.58 -3.34 18.60
N ALA A 108 10.78 -2.74 18.51
CA ALA A 108 11.77 -2.79 19.57
C ALA A 108 11.21 -2.26 20.91
N GLY A 109 10.50 -1.12 20.88
CA GLY A 109 9.84 -0.56 22.07
C GLY A 109 8.74 -1.44 22.67
N ILE A 110 8.06 -2.26 21.85
CA ILE A 110 7.09 -3.25 22.36
C ILE A 110 7.79 -4.48 22.95
N THR A 111 8.88 -4.92 22.33
CA THR A 111 9.66 -6.07 22.83
C THR A 111 10.36 -5.78 24.15
N THR A 112 10.81 -4.55 24.40
CA THR A 112 11.37 -4.16 25.72
C THR A 112 10.32 -4.24 26.83
N LEU A 113 9.04 -4.05 26.51
CA LEU A 113 7.91 -4.25 27.43
C LEU A 113 7.54 -5.73 27.61
N GLY A 114 8.28 -6.66 27.00
CA GLY A 114 8.01 -8.11 27.07
C GLY A 114 6.76 -8.54 26.30
N LYS A 115 6.23 -7.69 25.40
CA LYS A 115 5.01 -7.97 24.63
C LYS A 115 5.33 -8.48 23.23
N SER A 116 4.45 -9.34 22.71
CA SER A 116 4.53 -9.78 21.31
C SER A 116 4.25 -8.63 20.34
N THR A 117 4.97 -8.62 19.22
CA THR A 117 4.82 -7.66 18.12
C THR A 117 3.70 -8.03 17.16
N THR A 118 3.22 -9.28 17.19
CA THR A 118 2.14 -9.78 16.30
C THR A 118 0.83 -9.02 16.47
N PRO A 119 0.33 -8.75 17.70
CA PRO A 119 -0.90 -7.97 17.87
C PRO A 119 -0.77 -6.54 17.34
N LEU A 120 0.43 -5.94 17.43
CA LEU A 120 0.69 -4.62 16.87
C LEU A 120 0.59 -4.67 15.34
N ALA A 121 1.20 -5.68 14.71
CA ALA A 121 1.24 -5.81 13.26
C ALA A 121 -0.17 -5.99 12.66
N VAL A 122 -1.00 -6.81 13.32
CA VAL A 122 -2.40 -7.01 12.94
C VAL A 122 -3.22 -5.73 13.09
N ARG A 123 -3.03 -4.98 14.19
CA ARG A 123 -3.73 -3.71 14.39
C ARG A 123 -3.32 -2.68 13.34
N TYR A 124 -2.03 -2.60 13.00
CA TYR A 124 -1.53 -1.71 11.96
C TYR A 124 -2.20 -2.04 10.64
N LEU A 125 -2.24 -3.31 10.23
CA LEU A 125 -2.91 -3.73 8.99
C LEU A 125 -4.40 -3.34 8.97
N LEU A 126 -5.14 -3.67 10.03
CA LEU A 126 -6.59 -3.39 10.11
C LEU A 126 -6.89 -1.89 10.09
N VAL A 127 -6.18 -1.11 10.91
CA VAL A 127 -6.32 0.36 10.93
C VAL A 127 -5.89 0.94 9.60
N GLY A 128 -4.82 0.42 8.99
CA GLY A 128 -4.34 0.83 7.67
C GLY A 128 -5.42 0.70 6.61
N ILE A 129 -6.12 -0.43 6.55
CA ILE A 129 -7.23 -0.66 5.60
C ILE A 129 -8.35 0.38 5.79
N ILE A 130 -8.70 0.70 7.05
CA ILE A 130 -9.73 1.70 7.36
C ILE A 130 -9.26 3.11 6.95
N VAL A 131 -8.00 3.46 7.25
CA VAL A 131 -7.43 4.77 6.95
C VAL A 131 -7.37 5.00 5.44
N ILE A 132 -6.91 4.02 4.67
CA ILE A 132 -6.77 4.17 3.21
C ILE A 132 -8.13 4.30 2.54
N PHE A 133 -9.16 3.65 3.11
CA PHE A 133 -10.52 3.81 2.66
C PHE A 133 -11.00 5.25 2.84
N ILE A 134 -10.86 5.80 4.05
CA ILE A 134 -11.27 7.17 4.37
C ILE A 134 -10.50 8.16 3.49
N ARG A 135 -9.18 8.02 3.44
CA ARG A 135 -8.30 8.89 2.65
C ARG A 135 -8.61 8.84 1.17
N GLY A 136 -8.80 7.65 0.58
CA GLY A 136 -9.16 7.53 -0.82
C GLY A 136 -10.43 8.30 -1.18
N ASN A 137 -11.49 8.19 -0.36
CA ASN A 137 -12.74 8.92 -0.59
C ASN A 137 -12.59 10.44 -0.40
N VAL A 138 -11.87 10.86 0.65
CA VAL A 138 -11.64 12.29 0.93
C VAL A 138 -10.79 12.92 -0.17
N THR A 139 -9.72 12.25 -0.58
CA THR A 139 -8.81 12.74 -1.63
C THR A 139 -9.51 12.79 -2.99
N GLU A 140 -10.34 11.80 -3.35
CA GLU A 140 -11.16 11.85 -4.57
C GLU A 140 -12.11 13.07 -4.56
N PHE A 141 -12.78 13.31 -3.44
CA PHE A 141 -13.68 14.44 -3.28
C PHE A 141 -12.95 15.79 -3.44
N ILE A 142 -11.80 15.95 -2.79
CA ILE A 142 -10.98 17.17 -2.87
C ILE A 142 -10.48 17.37 -4.31
N THR A 143 -9.95 16.33 -4.95
CA THR A 143 -9.44 16.41 -6.31
C THR A 143 -10.53 16.82 -7.30
N LYS A 144 -11.73 16.23 -7.22
CA LYS A 144 -12.87 16.62 -8.06
C LYS A 144 -13.25 18.08 -7.89
N GLN A 145 -13.25 18.56 -6.65
CA GLN A 145 -13.56 19.96 -6.34
C GLN A 145 -12.49 20.92 -6.89
N LEU A 146 -11.20 20.55 -6.79
CA LEU A 146 -10.10 21.35 -7.33
C LEU A 146 -10.10 21.39 -8.86
N MET A 147 -10.31 20.25 -9.52
CA MET A 147 -10.39 20.18 -10.99
C MET A 147 -11.55 21.01 -11.53
N LYS A 148 -12.72 20.97 -10.87
CA LYS A 148 -13.88 21.80 -11.23
C LYS A 148 -13.56 23.30 -11.12
N ARG A 149 -12.85 23.71 -10.06
CA ARG A 149 -12.42 25.10 -9.87
C ARG A 149 -11.41 25.55 -10.92
N SER A 150 -10.43 24.70 -11.23
CA SER A 150 -9.41 25.00 -12.25
C SER A 150 -10.03 25.18 -13.63
N LYS A 151 -11.00 24.33 -14.00
CA LYS A 151 -11.70 24.43 -15.29
C LYS A 151 -12.46 25.76 -15.42
N ASN A 152 -13.20 26.15 -14.38
CA ASN A 152 -13.94 27.40 -14.35
C ASN A 152 -13.03 28.66 -14.39
N GLN A 153 -11.77 28.55 -13.93
CA GLN A 153 -10.81 29.65 -13.98
C GLN A 153 -10.17 29.80 -15.36
N ASN A 154 -9.88 28.68 -16.03
CA ASN A 154 -9.41 28.68 -17.42
C ASN A 154 -10.48 29.16 -18.42
N GLU A 155 -11.77 28.90 -18.18
CA GLU A 155 -12.85 29.41 -19.02
C GLU A 155 -13.11 30.92 -18.84
N ARG A 156 -12.51 31.55 -17.82
CA ARG A 156 -12.64 32.99 -17.52
C ARG A 156 -11.41 33.82 -17.88
N SER A 157 -10.34 33.19 -18.36
CA SER A 157 -9.07 33.83 -18.77
C SER A 157 -8.97 33.84 -20.28
#